data_AF-A0A0R3MAC6-F1
#
_entry.id   AF-A0A0R3MAC6-F1
#
_cell.length_a   1.000
_cell.length_b   1.000
_cell.length_c   1.000
_cell.angle_alpha   90.00
_cell.angle_beta   90.00
_cell.angle_gamma   90.00
#
_symmetry.space_group_name_H-M   'P 1'
#
loop_
_entity.id
_entity.type
_entity.pdbx_description
1 polymer ?
#
loop_
_entity_poly.entity_id
_entity_poly.type
_entity_poly.pdbx_seq_one_letter_code
_entity_poly.pdbx_strand_id
1 'polypeptide(L)'
;MPVLKSLSFTALPKTTNDPVQQRRTKFITKLEEQKLLLNDPNHVRTVQRWTKVNGERHTTTKQQAVRPWWKTDPSGQVVMSIKFGAKPIEFEKGKAGIVVPSKDKLPT
;
A
#
# COMPACT_ATOMS: atom_id res chain seq x y z
N MET A 1 -6.06 -13.55 -45.59
CA MET A 1 -6.01 -12.48 -44.57
C MET A 1 -6.57 -11.14 -45.08
N PRO A 2 -7.86 -11.02 -45.46
CA PRO A 2 -8.42 -9.74 -45.93
C PRO A 2 -8.81 -8.78 -44.79
N VAL A 3 -9.29 -9.32 -43.66
CA VAL A 3 -9.85 -8.53 -42.55
C VAL A 3 -8.79 -7.70 -41.79
N LEU A 4 -7.55 -8.17 -41.72
CA LEU A 4 -6.46 -7.43 -41.07
C LEU A 4 -6.07 -6.16 -41.85
N LYS A 5 -6.28 -6.12 -43.17
CA LYS A 5 -5.89 -4.97 -44.01
C LYS A 5 -6.85 -3.79 -43.90
N SER A 6 -8.07 -3.97 -43.38
CA SER A 6 -9.04 -2.89 -43.17
C SER A 6 -8.84 -2.13 -41.85
N LEU A 7 -7.88 -2.56 -41.02
CA LEU A 7 -7.60 -1.93 -39.73
C LEU A 7 -6.44 -0.94 -39.85
N SER A 8 -6.56 0.19 -39.16
CA SER A 8 -5.47 1.16 -39.03
C SER A 8 -4.49 0.69 -37.97
N PHE A 9 -3.26 0.39 -38.41
CA PHE A 9 -2.17 0.03 -37.51
C PHE A 9 -1.47 1.28 -37.00
N THR A 10 -1.28 1.36 -35.68
CA THR A 10 -0.51 2.42 -35.03
C THR A 10 0.56 1.80 -34.14
N ALA A 11 1.62 2.55 -33.88
CA ALA A 11 2.64 2.13 -32.92
C ALA A 11 2.03 2.03 -31.52
N LEU A 12 2.43 1.00 -30.76
CA LEU A 12 2.05 0.93 -29.36
C LEU A 12 2.58 2.17 -28.62
N PRO A 13 1.75 2.86 -27.84
CA PRO A 13 2.20 4.00 -27.05
C PRO A 13 3.28 3.52 -26.08
N LYS A 14 4.39 4.27 -26.00
CA LYS A 14 5.44 3.98 -25.02
C LYS A 14 4.90 4.23 -23.63
N THR A 15 4.78 3.18 -22.83
CA THR A 15 4.49 3.31 -21.40
C THR A 15 5.66 4.02 -20.73
N THR A 16 5.43 5.23 -20.24
CA THR A 16 6.44 5.96 -19.47
C THR A 16 6.49 5.38 -18.06
N ASN A 17 7.64 4.86 -17.66
CA ASN A 17 7.87 4.37 -16.30
C ASN A 17 8.30 5.55 -15.41
N ASP A 18 7.36 6.41 -15.02
CA ASP A 18 7.63 7.49 -14.07
C ASP A 18 7.87 6.93 -12.65
N PRO A 19 9.10 7.01 -12.11
CA PRO A 19 9.40 6.50 -10.77
C PRO A 19 8.61 7.20 -9.66
N VAL A 20 8.26 8.48 -9.84
CA VAL A 20 7.47 9.25 -8.86
C VAL A 20 6.06 8.69 -8.80
N GLN A 21 5.44 8.49 -9.96
CA GLN A 21 4.11 7.90 -10.02
C GLN A 21 4.10 6.48 -9.43
N GLN A 22 5.10 5.65 -9.72
CA GLN A 22 5.20 4.31 -9.13
C GLN A 22 5.30 4.36 -7.59
N ARG A 23 6.05 5.31 -7.02
CA ARG A 23 6.12 5.50 -5.56
C ARG A 23 4.77 5.93 -4.99
N ARG A 24 4.06 6.84 -5.64
CA ARG A 24 2.71 7.27 -5.24
C ARG A 24 1.72 6.12 -5.26
N THR A 25 1.70 5.32 -6.32
CA THR A 25 0.84 4.13 -6.42
C THR A 25 1.11 3.16 -5.27
N LYS A 26 2.38 2.84 -5.00
CA LYS A 26 2.76 1.95 -3.87
C LYS A 26 2.29 2.51 -2.53
N PHE A 27 2.36 3.83 -2.36
CA PHE A 27 1.92 4.47 -1.12
C PHE A 27 0.39 4.44 -0.98
N ILE A 28 -0.36 4.72 -2.05
CA ILE A 28 -1.83 4.63 -2.09
C ILE A 28 -2.28 3.23 -1.70
N THR A 29 -1.69 2.17 -2.27
CA THR A 29 -2.01 0.79 -1.91
C THR A 29 -1.82 0.52 -0.41
N LYS A 30 -0.81 1.12 0.22
CA LYS A 30 -0.61 0.97 1.68
C LYS A 30 -1.65 1.72 2.50
N LEU A 31 -2.10 2.89 2.04
CA LEU A 31 -3.19 3.60 2.68
C LEU A 31 -4.52 2.85 2.55
N GLU A 32 -4.77 2.22 1.41
CA GLU A 32 -5.94 1.35 1.20
C GLU A 32 -5.90 0.12 2.12
N GLU A 33 -4.74 -0.54 2.27
CA GLU A 33 -4.55 -1.62 3.26
C GLU A 33 -4.92 -1.16 4.68
N GLN A 34 -4.57 0.07 5.07
CA GLN A 34 -4.94 0.63 6.38
C GLN A 34 -6.44 0.88 6.51
N LYS A 35 -7.12 1.34 5.45
CA LYS A 35 -8.58 1.49 5.42
C LYS A 35 -9.28 0.14 5.57
N LEU A 36 -8.80 -0.89 4.88
CA LEU A 36 -9.33 -2.25 5.01
C LEU A 36 -9.14 -2.79 6.43
N LEU A 37 -7.96 -2.59 7.02
CA LEU A 37 -7.69 -2.98 8.40
C LEU A 37 -8.56 -2.24 9.42
N LEU A 38 -8.93 -0.99 9.14
CA LEU A 38 -9.86 -0.24 10.01
C LEU A 38 -11.27 -0.83 9.98
N ASN A 39 -11.71 -1.32 8.82
CA ASN A 39 -13.02 -1.96 8.65
C ASN A 39 -13.03 -3.41 9.19
N ASP A 40 -11.93 -4.14 9.00
CA ASP A 40 -11.73 -5.52 9.48
C ASP A 40 -10.38 -5.64 10.22
N PRO A 41 -10.40 -5.71 11.56
CA PRO A 41 -9.18 -5.85 12.35
C PRO A 41 -8.34 -7.10 12.05
N ASN A 42 -8.94 -8.13 11.44
CA ASN A 42 -8.25 -9.36 11.05
C ASN A 42 -7.72 -9.33 9.62
N HIS A 43 -7.78 -8.17 8.96
CA HIS A 43 -7.35 -8.03 7.58
C HIS A 43 -5.89 -8.47 7.38
N VAL A 44 -5.71 -9.42 6.46
CA VAL A 44 -4.41 -9.90 6.00
C VAL A 44 -4.23 -9.56 4.53
N ARG A 45 -3.02 -9.14 4.17
CA ARG A 45 -2.66 -8.95 2.76
C ARG A 45 -2.10 -10.23 2.19
N THR A 46 -2.42 -10.49 0.93
CA THR A 46 -1.89 -11.63 0.19
C THR A 46 -0.63 -11.21 -0.55
N VAL A 47 0.47 -11.94 -0.35
CA VAL A 47 1.75 -11.68 -1.01
C VAL A 47 2.19 -12.93 -1.76
N GLN A 48 2.45 -12.77 -3.05
CA GLN A 48 3.09 -13.81 -3.85
C GLN A 48 4.60 -13.75 -3.66
N ARG A 49 5.21 -14.90 -3.37
CA ARG A 49 6.65 -15.04 -3.22
C ARG A 49 7.14 -16.17 -4.11
N TRP A 50 8.23 -15.92 -4.82
CA TRP A 50 8.96 -16.99 -5.50
C TRP A 50 9.78 -17.77 -4.46
N THR A 51 9.49 -19.05 -4.34
CA THR A 51 10.21 -19.98 -3.47
C THR A 51 10.81 -21.10 -4.32
N LYS A 52 12.06 -21.44 -4.05
CA LYS A 52 12.72 -22.55 -4.73
C LYS A 52 12.39 -23.84 -3.97
N VAL A 53 11.71 -24.77 -4.63
CA VAL A 53 11.43 -26.10 -4.09
C VAL A 53 12.08 -27.09 -5.05
N ASN A 54 12.98 -27.93 -4.55
CA ASN A 54 13.65 -28.98 -5.33
C ASN A 54 14.34 -28.51 -6.62
N GLY A 55 14.90 -27.29 -6.64
CA GLY A 55 15.60 -26.77 -7.81
C GLY A 55 14.75 -25.87 -8.71
N GLU A 56 13.43 -25.95 -8.64
CA GLU A 56 12.49 -25.18 -9.46
C GLU A 56 11.86 -24.01 -8.70
N ARG A 57 11.54 -22.92 -9.42
CA ARG A 57 10.90 -21.73 -8.85
C ARG A 57 9.38 -21.90 -8.91
N HIS A 58 8.76 -21.98 -7.73
CA HIS A 58 7.30 -21.97 -7.60
C HIS A 58 6.81 -20.63 -7.03
N THR A 59 5.65 -20.18 -7.47
CA THR A 59 4.95 -19.05 -6.85
C THR A 59 4.13 -19.57 -5.68
N THR A 60 4.52 -19.17 -4.46
CA THR A 60 3.74 -19.47 -3.25
C THR A 60 2.99 -18.22 -2.82
N THR A 61 1.69 -18.38 -2.56
CA THR A 61 0.84 -17.33 -2.01
C THR A 61 0.87 -17.40 -0.49
N LYS A 62 1.26 -16.30 0.19
CA LYS A 62 1.30 -16.21 1.64
C LYS A 62 0.42 -15.08 2.14
N GLN A 63 -0.34 -15.33 3.20
CA GLN A 63 -1.03 -14.28 3.94
C GLN A 63 -0.06 -13.61 4.93
N GLN A 64 -0.08 -12.28 4.93
CA GLN A 64 0.74 -11.46 5.81
C GLN A 64 -0.17 -10.49 6.57
N ALA A 65 -0.08 -10.49 7.89
CA ALA A 65 -0.80 -9.53 8.72
C ALA A 65 -0.40 -8.08 8.37
N VAL A 66 -1.40 -7.23 8.19
CA VAL A 66 -1.20 -5.79 8.07
C VAL A 66 -1.14 -5.21 9.48
N ARG A 67 -0.05 -4.52 9.81
CA ARG A 67 0.08 -3.86 11.12
C ARG A 67 -0.62 -2.49 11.07
N PRO A 68 -1.42 -2.14 12.08
CA PRO A 68 -2.05 -0.84 12.14
C PRO A 68 -0.99 0.26 12.26
N TRP A 69 -1.29 1.37 11.63
CA TRP A 69 -0.47 2.58 11.66
C TRP A 69 -0.84 3.52 12.80
N TRP A 70 -1.81 3.14 13.60
CA TRP A 70 -2.20 3.80 14.83
C TRP A 70 -1.96 2.91 16.04
N LYS A 71 -1.77 3.54 17.19
CA LYS A 71 -1.70 2.90 18.50
C LYS A 71 -2.38 3.80 19.53
N THR A 72 -2.98 3.19 20.53
CA THR A 72 -3.47 3.92 21.71
C THR A 72 -2.31 4.08 22.67
N ASP A 73 -2.12 5.30 23.16
CA ASP A 73 -1.15 5.59 24.20
C ASP A 73 -1.73 5.28 25.61
N PRO A 74 -0.90 5.30 26.67
CA PRO A 74 -1.40 5.04 28.03
C PRO A 74 -2.43 6.06 28.53
N SER A 75 -2.54 7.23 27.90
CA SER A 75 -3.54 8.26 28.23
C SER A 75 -4.88 8.05 27.52
N GLY A 76 -4.98 7.02 26.67
CA GLY A 76 -6.18 6.71 25.89
C GLY A 76 -6.26 7.45 24.55
N GLN A 77 -5.26 8.28 24.20
CA GLN A 77 -5.22 8.99 22.93
C GLN A 77 -4.72 8.07 21.82
N VAL A 78 -5.21 8.29 20.59
CA VAL A 78 -4.75 7.54 19.43
C VAL A 78 -3.63 8.32 18.75
N VAL A 79 -2.48 7.69 18.58
CA VAL A 79 -1.35 8.25 17.82
C VAL A 79 -1.23 7.51 16.51
N MET A 80 -1.48 8.22 15.41
CA MET A 80 -1.33 7.73 14.05
C MET A 80 0.06 8.06 13.49
N SER A 81 0.61 7.17 12.67
CA SER A 81 1.90 7.32 12.01
C SER A 81 1.79 6.92 10.55
N ILE A 82 2.10 7.84 9.63
CA ILE A 82 2.07 7.52 8.20
C ILE A 82 3.43 7.01 7.78
N LYS A 83 3.49 5.88 7.06
CA LYS A 83 4.76 5.24 6.69
C LYS A 83 4.90 5.09 5.18
N PHE A 84 6.07 5.46 4.65
CA PHE A 84 6.47 5.07 3.31
C PHE A 84 7.51 3.95 3.40
N GLY A 85 7.13 2.74 2.96
CA GLY A 85 7.93 1.55 3.22
C GLY A 85 8.03 1.28 4.72
N ALA A 86 9.27 1.25 5.25
CA ALA A 86 9.53 1.05 6.67
C ALA A 86 9.71 2.36 7.47
N LYS A 87 9.76 3.52 6.80
CA LYS A 87 10.08 4.80 7.43
C LYS A 87 8.81 5.61 7.71
N PRO A 88 8.58 6.06 8.94
CA PRO A 88 7.57 7.08 9.24
C PRO A 88 7.87 8.39 8.50
N ILE A 89 6.81 9.07 8.08
CA ILE A 89 6.89 10.41 7.50
C ILE A 89 6.84 11.41 8.66
N GLU A 90 7.81 12.31 8.69
CA GLU A 90 7.85 13.43 9.62
C GLU A 90 7.02 14.59 9.08
N PHE A 91 6.15 15.15 9.92
CA PHE A 91 5.36 16.35 9.62
C PHE A 91 6.05 17.62 10.16
N GLU A 92 6.84 17.46 11.21
CA GLU A 92 7.80 18.44 11.72
C GLU A 92 9.08 17.70 12.10
N LYS A 93 10.20 18.42 12.26
CA LYS A 93 11.50 17.82 12.62
C LYS A 93 11.38 16.92 13.87
N GLY A 94 11.60 15.62 13.70
CA GLY A 94 11.52 14.63 14.78
C GLY A 94 10.09 14.25 15.21
N LYS A 95 9.05 14.73 14.52
CA LYS A 95 7.65 14.44 14.83
C LYS A 95 6.96 13.75 13.66
N ALA A 96 6.83 12.43 13.76
CA ALA A 96 6.13 11.58 12.78
C ALA A 96 4.76 11.07 13.26
N GLY A 97 4.32 11.51 14.45
CA GLY A 97 3.05 11.12 15.06
C GLY A 97 2.00 12.20 14.89
N ILE A 98 0.79 11.80 14.50
CA ILE A 98 -0.41 12.62 14.49
C ILE A 98 -1.26 12.17 15.67
N VAL A 99 -1.44 13.05 16.65
CA VAL A 99 -2.28 12.77 17.81
C VAL A 99 -3.73 13.03 17.44
N VAL A 100 -4.59 12.05 17.69
CA VAL A 100 -6.04 12.10 17.54
C VAL A 100 -6.64 11.88 18.94
N PRO A 101 -7.10 12.93 19.61
CA PRO A 101 -7.56 12.82 20.99
C PRO A 101 -8.82 11.95 21.15
N SER A 102 -9.73 12.01 20.18
CA SER A 102 -10.89 11.11 20.07
C SER A 102 -11.35 11.03 18.61
N LYS A 103 -12.09 9.96 18.26
CA LYS A 103 -12.64 9.78 16.91
C LYS A 103 -13.55 10.96 16.51
N ASP A 104 -14.27 11.52 17.47
CA ASP A 104 -15.23 12.62 17.25
C ASP A 104 -14.56 13.96 16.91
N LYS A 105 -13.25 14.08 17.13
CA LYS A 105 -12.47 15.28 16.79
C LYS A 105 -11.81 15.20 15.41
N LEU A 106 -12.11 14.18 14.62
CA LEU A 106 -11.65 14.10 13.24
C LEU A 106 -12.48 15.03 12.35
N PRO A 107 -11.85 15.78 11.43
CA PRO A 107 -12.57 16.58 10.46
C PRO A 107 -13.46 15.67 9.59
N THR A 108 -14.71 16.13 9.37
CA THR A 108 -15.72 15.44 8.55
C THR A 108 -15.55 15.79 7.07
#